data_AF-A0AAD8AHU1-F1
#
_entry.id   AF-A0AAD8AHU1-F1
#
_cell.length_a   1.000
_cell.length_b   1.000
_cell.length_c   1.000
_cell.angle_alpha   90.00
_cell.angle_beta   90.00
_cell.angle_gamma   90.00
#
_symmetry.space_group_name_H-M   'P 1'
#
loop_
_entity.id
_entity.type
_entity.pdbx_description
1 polymer ?
#
loop_
_entity_poly.entity_id
_entity_poly.type
_entity_poly.pdbx_seq_one_letter_code
_entity_poly.pdbx_strand_id
1 'polypeptide(L)'
;MKMLTPKQLSGLGCGAIYTTPEVRIQSPQFPDSYPINTLCLYVLNAAASNVCLLEVNFLTFDLGSCGSGDQLIIAGQTLCGFLNGIQTFRYSPPASLIQF
;
A
#
# COMPACT_ATOMS: atom_id res chain seq x y z
N MET A 1 10.39 -24.78 -1.64
CA MET A 1 10.32 -25.04 -0.19
C MET A 1 9.77 -23.81 0.50
N LYS A 2 8.98 -24.02 1.59
CA LYS A 2 8.68 -23.17 2.77
C LYS A 2 9.17 -21.70 2.75
N MET A 3 8.43 -20.71 3.28
CA MET A 3 7.96 -20.60 4.67
C MET A 3 6.67 -19.77 4.77
N LEU A 4 5.84 -20.06 5.77
CA LEU A 4 4.67 -19.27 6.16
C LEU A 4 5.04 -18.25 7.26
N THR A 5 4.29 -17.13 7.30
CA THR A 5 4.21 -15.98 8.25
C THR A 5 4.86 -14.66 7.78
N PRO A 6 4.22 -13.49 7.98
CA PRO A 6 3.26 -13.13 9.04
C PRO A 6 1.78 -13.12 8.61
N LYS A 7 0.95 -13.72 9.48
CA LYS A 7 -0.52 -13.72 9.56
C LYS A 7 -1.28 -12.91 8.48
N GLN A 8 -1.55 -13.57 7.36
CA GLN A 8 -2.49 -13.10 6.34
C GLN A 8 -3.91 -13.03 6.96
N LEU A 9 -4.51 -11.84 6.98
CA LEU A 9 -5.92 -11.69 7.35
C LEU A 9 -6.79 -12.20 6.18
N SER A 10 -7.20 -13.46 6.30
CA SER A 10 -8.31 -14.15 5.62
C SER A 10 -8.32 -14.27 4.08
N GLY A 11 -8.10 -15.49 3.59
CA GLY A 11 -8.92 -16.20 2.58
C GLY A 11 -8.94 -15.74 1.11
N LEU A 12 -9.08 -14.44 0.86
CA LEU A 12 -8.96 -13.74 -0.43
C LEU A 12 -8.26 -12.37 -0.25
N GLY A 13 -7.73 -12.12 0.95
CA GLY A 13 -7.37 -10.81 1.47
C GLY A 13 -5.96 -10.37 1.12
N CYS A 14 -5.89 -9.12 0.69
CA CYS A 14 -4.69 -8.31 0.67
C CYS A 14 -4.33 -7.82 2.09
N GLY A 15 -3.09 -7.37 2.23
CA GLY A 15 -2.55 -6.81 3.45
C GLY A 15 -1.38 -7.61 4.00
N ALA A 16 -0.36 -6.90 4.48
CA ALA A 16 0.89 -7.48 4.94
C ALA A 16 1.67 -6.50 5.81
N ILE A 17 2.59 -7.03 6.60
CA ILE A 17 3.60 -6.24 7.30
C ILE A 17 4.92 -6.47 6.58
N TYR A 18 5.55 -5.39 6.14
CA TYR A 18 6.83 -5.42 5.47
C TYR A 18 7.90 -4.80 6.36
N THR A 19 9.03 -5.50 6.47
CA THR A 19 10.24 -5.04 7.18
C THR A 19 11.40 -4.83 6.21
N THR A 20 11.18 -5.04 4.91
CA THR A 20 12.19 -4.86 3.87
C THR A 20 12.26 -3.38 3.45
N PRO A 21 13.43 -2.89 3.02
CA PRO A 21 13.57 -1.50 2.55
C PRO A 21 12.76 -1.19 1.30
N GLU A 22 12.44 -2.22 0.50
CA GLU A 22 11.67 -2.10 -0.74
C GLU A 22 10.62 -3.22 -0.80
N VAL A 23 9.47 -2.91 -1.38
CA VAL A 23 8.38 -3.85 -1.60
C VAL A 23 7.56 -3.45 -2.82
N ARG A 24 7.04 -4.44 -3.53
CA ARG A 24 6.04 -4.26 -4.58
C ARG A 24 4.65 -4.58 -4.02
N ILE A 25 3.72 -3.63 -4.13
CA ILE A 25 2.32 -3.79 -3.71
C ILE A 25 1.43 -3.71 -4.95
N GLN A 26 0.42 -4.56 -5.01
CA GLN A 26 -0.59 -4.60 -6.06
C GLN A 26 -1.97 -4.73 -5.43
N SER A 27 -2.98 -4.17 -6.10
CA SER A 27 -4.37 -4.43 -5.73
C SER A 27 -4.69 -5.92 -5.86
N PRO A 28 -5.68 -6.44 -5.11
CA PRO A 28 -6.18 -7.79 -5.34
C PRO A 28 -6.56 -7.97 -6.81
N GLN A 29 -6.23 -9.14 -7.35
CA GLN A 29 -6.56 -9.55 -8.72
C GLN A 29 -5.89 -8.74 -9.85
N PHE A 30 -5.00 -7.79 -9.55
CA PHE A 30 -4.26 -7.06 -10.58
C PHE A 30 -3.63 -8.03 -11.62
N PRO A 31 -3.78 -7.80 -12.93
CA PRO A 31 -4.20 -6.56 -13.59
C PRO A 31 -5.72 -6.36 -13.73
N ASP A 32 -6.54 -7.31 -13.26
CA ASP A 32 -7.99 -7.18 -13.27
C ASP A 32 -8.46 -6.19 -12.17
N SER A 33 -9.72 -5.77 -12.27
CA SER A 33 -10.35 -4.92 -11.26
C SER A 33 -10.38 -5.59 -9.89
N TYR A 34 -10.13 -4.81 -8.83
CA TYR A 34 -10.26 -5.29 -7.46
C TYR A 34 -11.73 -5.60 -7.11
N PRO A 35 -12.01 -6.56 -6.21
CA PRO A 35 -13.36 -6.86 -5.76
C PRO A 35 -14.06 -5.65 -5.09
N ILE A 36 -15.38 -5.61 -5.16
CA ILE A 36 -16.17 -4.68 -4.34
C ILE A 36 -15.93 -4.95 -2.84
N ASN A 37 -16.00 -3.89 -2.01
CA ASN A 37 -15.74 -3.95 -0.57
C ASN A 37 -14.32 -4.44 -0.23
N THR A 38 -13.34 -4.14 -1.10
CA THR A 38 -11.93 -4.38 -0.81
C THR A 38 -11.47 -3.45 0.31
N LEU A 39 -10.77 -4.01 1.30
CA LEU A 39 -10.05 -3.25 2.31
C LEU A 39 -8.69 -3.93 2.53
N CYS A 40 -7.62 -3.29 2.09
CA CYS A 40 -6.24 -3.74 2.26
C CYS A 40 -5.51 -2.85 3.25
N LEU A 41 -4.75 -3.47 4.15
CA LEU A 41 -3.89 -2.76 5.09
C LEU A 41 -2.45 -3.26 4.95
N TYR A 42 -1.55 -2.37 4.56
CA TYR A 42 -0.12 -2.66 4.48
C TYR A 42 0.65 -1.79 5.46
N VAL A 43 1.45 -2.44 6.30
CA VAL A 43 2.29 -1.77 7.30
C VAL A 43 3.73 -1.86 6.84
N LEU A 44 4.36 -0.72 6.62
CA LEU A 44 5.77 -0.62 6.26
C LEU A 44 6.56 -0.25 7.51
N ASN A 45 7.26 -1.21 8.11
CA ASN A 45 8.15 -0.97 9.25
C ASN A 45 9.46 -0.33 8.79
N ALA A 46 10.05 0.48 9.66
CA ALA A 46 11.23 1.25 9.32
C ALA A 46 12.41 0.29 9.13
N ALA A 47 13.10 0.37 7.99
CA ALA A 47 14.31 -0.41 7.76
C ALA A 47 15.45 -0.01 8.70
N ALA A 48 15.47 1.26 9.13
CA ALA A 48 16.38 1.80 10.13
C ALA A 48 15.75 3.00 10.84
N SER A 49 16.27 3.36 12.02
CA SER A 49 15.72 4.43 12.88
C SER A 49 15.83 5.84 12.29
N ASN A 50 16.68 6.03 11.28
CA ASN A 50 16.90 7.31 10.61
C ASN A 50 16.12 7.47 9.29
N VAL A 51 15.25 6.51 8.95
CA VAL A 51 14.40 6.60 7.76
C VAL A 51 13.21 7.52 8.04
N CYS A 52 13.10 8.61 7.26
CA CYS A 52 12.07 9.65 7.44
C CYS A 52 11.22 9.89 6.19
N LEU A 53 11.51 9.21 5.07
CA LEU A 53 10.77 9.35 3.82
C LEU A 53 10.42 7.98 3.24
N LEU A 54 9.24 7.89 2.66
CA LEU A 54 8.79 6.76 1.86
C LEU A 54 8.71 7.21 0.41
N GLU A 55 9.48 6.57 -0.46
CA GLU A 55 9.37 6.75 -1.90
C GLU A 55 8.40 5.70 -2.47
N VAL A 56 7.41 6.16 -3.23
CA VAL A 56 6.41 5.29 -3.87
C VAL A 56 6.43 5.56 -5.36
N ASN A 57 6.74 4.53 -6.15
CA ASN A 57 6.70 4.60 -7.60
C ASN A 57 5.38 4.00 -8.12
N PHE A 58 4.48 4.86 -8.60
CA PHE A 58 3.22 4.45 -9.21
C PHE A 58 3.48 3.98 -10.64
N LEU A 59 3.54 2.65 -10.82
CA LEU A 59 3.68 2.02 -12.12
C LEU A 59 2.34 1.92 -12.86
N THR A 60 1.26 1.72 -12.11
CA THR A 60 -0.12 1.71 -12.60
C THR A 60 -1.00 2.13 -11.45
N PHE A 61 -1.72 3.24 -11.61
CA PHE A 61 -2.67 3.74 -10.62
C PHE A 61 -3.79 4.47 -11.33
N ASP A 62 -4.98 3.91 -11.19
CA ASP A 62 -6.22 4.48 -11.72
C ASP A 62 -7.31 4.20 -10.70
N LEU A 63 -7.59 5.21 -9.88
CA LEU A 63 -8.78 5.25 -9.04
C LEU A 63 -9.72 6.33 -9.57
N GLY A 64 -11.00 6.20 -9.26
CA GLY A 64 -11.98 7.22 -9.60
C GLY A 64 -11.65 8.60 -8.99
N SER A 65 -12.51 9.57 -9.25
CA SER A 65 -12.35 10.91 -8.68
C SER A 65 -12.35 10.86 -7.14
N CYS A 66 -11.74 11.83 -6.47
CA CYS A 66 -11.57 11.84 -5.01
C CYS A 66 -12.89 11.86 -4.20
N GLY A 67 -14.04 12.01 -4.86
CA GLY A 67 -15.38 11.92 -4.26
C GLY A 67 -16.13 10.63 -4.63
N SER A 68 -15.52 9.70 -5.37
CA SER A 68 -16.18 8.52 -5.96
C SER A 68 -16.21 7.27 -5.06
N GLY A 69 -15.71 7.35 -3.83
CA GLY A 69 -15.79 6.29 -2.82
C GLY A 69 -14.48 5.54 -2.63
N ASP A 70 -13.85 5.07 -3.71
CA ASP A 70 -12.60 4.32 -3.63
C ASP A 70 -11.42 5.24 -3.33
N GLN A 71 -10.54 4.82 -2.41
CA GLN A 71 -9.46 5.65 -1.91
C GLN A 71 -8.20 4.81 -1.68
N LEU A 72 -7.04 5.37 -2.02
CA LEU A 72 -5.76 4.89 -1.49
C LEU A 72 -5.23 5.94 -0.53
N ILE A 73 -4.87 5.55 0.69
CA ILE A 73 -4.34 6.43 1.72
C ILE A 73 -2.91 6.01 2.01
N ILE A 74 -1.95 6.92 1.82
CA ILE A 74 -0.54 6.71 2.15
C ILE A 74 -0.11 7.78 3.14
N ALA A 75 0.37 7.35 4.32
CA ALA A 75 0.82 8.27 5.37
C ALA A 75 -0.21 9.38 5.72
N GLY A 76 -1.50 9.04 5.68
CA GLY A 76 -2.61 9.95 5.95
C GLY A 76 -3.03 10.83 4.77
N GLN A 77 -2.39 10.72 3.61
CA GLN A 77 -2.76 11.44 2.39
C GLN A 77 -3.65 10.56 1.50
N THR A 78 -4.85 11.04 1.18
CA THR A 78 -5.75 10.39 0.23
C THR A 78 -5.31 10.67 -1.20
N LEU A 79 -5.22 9.61 -1.99
CA LEU A 79 -4.84 9.58 -3.40
C LEU A 79 -6.01 9.05 -4.24
N CYS A 80 -6.16 9.59 -5.43
CA CYS A 80 -7.31 9.42 -6.31
C CYS A 80 -6.92 9.80 -7.74
N GLY A 81 -7.76 9.46 -8.72
CA GLY A 81 -7.50 9.72 -10.14
C GLY A 81 -6.38 8.84 -10.71
N PHE A 82 -5.73 9.37 -11.75
CA PHE A 82 -4.59 8.72 -12.39
C PHE A 82 -3.28 9.29 -11.87
N LEU A 83 -2.37 8.42 -11.43
CA LEU A 83 -1.03 8.80 -10.94
C LEU A 83 0.02 7.96 -11.66
N ASN A 84 1.15 8.58 -11.99
CA ASN A 84 2.27 7.91 -12.63
C ASN A 84 3.59 8.47 -12.09
N GLY A 85 4.56 7.59 -11.88
CA GLY A 85 5.90 7.93 -11.42
C GLY A 85 6.03 8.06 -9.91
N ILE A 86 7.13 8.70 -9.49
CA ILE A 86 7.56 8.71 -8.10
C ILE A 86 6.87 9.83 -7.32
N GLN A 87 6.34 9.48 -6.15
CA GLN A 87 5.94 10.41 -5.11
C GLN A 87 6.64 10.08 -3.80
N THR A 88 6.83 11.10 -2.96
CA THR A 88 7.49 10.94 -1.66
C THR A 88 6.53 11.34 -0.54
N PHE A 89 6.46 10.50 0.48
CA PHE A 89 5.61 10.69 1.64
C PHE A 89 6.48 10.78 2.88
N ARG A 90 6.04 11.58 3.87
CA ARG A 90 6.70 11.60 5.17
C ARG A 90 6.49 10.26 5.86
N TYR A 91 7.59 9.61 6.20
CA TYR A 91 7.57 8.38 6.96
C TYR A 91 7.63 8.74 8.44
N SER A 92 6.68 8.21 9.24
CA SER A 92 6.64 8.41 10.69
C SER A 92 7.03 7.12 11.39
N PRO A 93 8.26 6.98 11.93
CA PRO A 93 8.67 5.79 12.66
C PRO A 93 7.73 5.50 13.86
N PRO A 94 7.49 4.22 14.21
CA PRO A 94 8.19 3.02 13.72
C PRO A 94 7.63 2.40 12.44
N ALA A 95 6.47 2.87 11.94
CA ALA A 95 5.75 2.26 10.83
C ALA A 95 4.94 3.30 10.03
N SER A 96 4.88 3.15 8.71
CA SER A 96 3.92 3.87 7.85
C SER A 96 2.80 2.94 7.41
N LEU A 97 1.57 3.45 7.40
CA LEU A 97 0.38 2.72 6.94
C LEU A 97 0.06 3.10 5.51
N ILE A 98 -0.25 2.08 4.70
CA ILE A 98 -0.94 2.20 3.43
C ILE A 98 -2.27 1.48 3.58
N GLN A 99 -3.36 2.18 3.28
CA GLN A 99 -4.70 1.64 3.28
C GLN A 99 -5.31 1.81 1.90
N PHE A 100 -5.81 0.73 1.33
CA PHE A 100 -6.66 0.75 0.15
C PHE A 100 -8.06 0.32 0.57
#